data_AF-A0A7Y0DW78-F1
#
_entry.id   AF-A0A7Y0DW78-F1
#
_cell.length_a   1.000
_cell.length_b   1.000
_cell.length_c   1.000
_cell.angle_alpha   90.00
_cell.angle_beta   90.00
_cell.angle_gamma   90.00
#
_symmetry.space_group_name_H-M   'P 1'
#
loop_
_entity.id
_entity.type
_entity.pdbx_description
1 polymer ?
#
loop_
_entity_poly.entity_id
_entity_poly.type
_entity_poly.pdbx_seq_one_letter_code
_entity_poly.pdbx_strand_id
1 'polypeptide(L)'
;MIRSLINAGIMIPSKKISQTVLEFGKSIIAGLPASHTKEEFEATMKLVVTAWNAVVMDSWENGSKFELELLALMETAPKIVKLEIKRLIKRKKTKFYNDPRAVDDFWVRENNGEIVFGCEARLNVDNAPASNTKH
;
A
#
# COMPACT_ATOMS: atom_id res chain seq x y z
N MET A 1 15.99 16.76 35.59
CA MET A 1 15.26 16.94 34.33
C MET A 1 15.43 15.66 33.50
N ILE A 2 14.67 14.62 33.81
CA ILE A 2 14.93 13.24 33.37
C ILE A 2 13.87 12.80 32.35
N ARG A 3 14.37 12.41 31.17
CA ARG A 3 13.79 11.50 30.14
C ARG A 3 12.46 11.88 29.49
N SER A 4 12.56 12.42 28.27
CA SER A 4 11.52 12.29 27.23
C SER A 4 12.17 11.92 25.89
N LEU A 5 12.71 10.70 25.82
CA LEU A 5 12.84 9.98 24.56
C LEU A 5 11.82 8.84 24.63
N ILE A 6 10.57 9.21 24.39
CA ILE A 6 9.55 8.22 24.05
C ILE A 6 10.06 7.56 22.78
N ASN A 7 10.41 6.28 22.89
CA ASN A 7 10.37 5.34 21.78
C ASN A 7 9.12 5.66 20.96
N ALA A 8 9.27 6.28 19.80
CA ALA A 8 8.22 6.29 18.79
C ALA A 8 8.12 4.87 18.24
N GLY A 9 7.70 3.94 19.10
CA GLY A 9 7.43 2.56 18.75
C GLY A 9 6.44 2.61 17.61
N ILE A 10 6.83 2.00 16.49
CA ILE A 10 5.98 1.90 15.31
C ILE A 10 4.60 1.41 15.77
N MET A 11 3.60 2.31 15.75
CA MET A 11 2.24 1.94 16.10
C MET A 11 1.65 1.19 14.92
N ILE A 12 1.60 -0.14 15.04
CA ILE A 12 0.99 -0.99 14.01
C ILE A 12 -0.52 -0.74 14.01
N PRO A 13 -1.11 -0.34 12.86
CA PRO A 13 -2.55 -0.14 12.79
C PRO A 13 -3.31 -1.44 13.07
N SER A 14 -4.37 -1.36 13.88
CA SER A 14 -5.23 -2.51 14.22
C SER A 14 -6.12 -2.98 13.05
N LYS A 15 -6.35 -2.12 12.06
CA LYS A 15 -7.08 -2.47 10.83
C LYS A 15 -6.26 -3.45 9.98
N LYS A 16 -6.94 -4.43 9.39
CA LYS A 16 -6.36 -5.34 8.39
C LYS A 16 -5.77 -4.53 7.23
N ILE A 17 -4.56 -4.89 6.80
CA ILE A 17 -3.88 -4.18 5.71
C ILE A 17 -4.70 -4.23 4.40
N SER A 18 -5.36 -5.35 4.10
CA SER A 18 -6.21 -5.47 2.92
C SER A 18 -7.33 -4.44 2.88
N GLN A 19 -7.98 -4.18 4.02
CA GLN A 19 -9.01 -3.15 4.14
C GLN A 19 -8.41 -1.75 3.90
N THR A 20 -7.24 -1.46 4.48
CA THR A 20 -6.56 -0.18 4.27
C THR A 20 -6.18 0.03 2.80
N VAL A 21 -5.65 -0.99 2.14
CA VAL A 21 -5.24 -0.94 0.72
C VAL A 21 -6.45 -0.75 -0.20
N LEU A 22 -7.59 -1.39 0.08
CA LEU A 22 -8.84 -1.15 -0.64
C LEU A 22 -9.33 0.30 -0.45
N GLU A 23 -9.27 0.84 0.76
CA GLU A 23 -9.66 2.24 1.05
C GLU A 23 -8.70 3.25 0.38
N PHE A 24 -7.43 2.89 0.30
CA PHE A 24 -6.40 3.64 -0.41
C PHE A 24 -6.69 3.69 -1.92
N GLY A 25 -6.91 2.54 -2.55
CA GLY A 25 -7.14 2.39 -3.99
C GLY A 25 -8.55 2.74 -4.48
N LYS A 26 -9.47 3.09 -3.58
CA LYS A 26 -10.91 3.26 -3.86
C LYS A 26 -11.23 4.09 -5.12
N SER A 27 -10.46 5.14 -5.42
CA SER A 27 -10.71 5.97 -6.60
C SER A 27 -10.49 5.24 -7.93
N ILE A 28 -9.47 4.37 -8.00
CA ILE A 28 -9.20 3.59 -9.21
C ILE A 28 -10.17 2.40 -9.28
N ILE A 29 -10.41 1.74 -8.15
CA ILE A 29 -11.34 0.60 -8.07
C ILE A 29 -12.76 1.02 -8.51
N ALA A 30 -13.24 2.19 -8.06
CA ALA A 30 -14.54 2.72 -8.45
C ALA A 30 -14.63 3.11 -9.94
N GLY A 31 -13.50 3.18 -10.66
CA GLY A 31 -13.45 3.43 -12.09
C GLY A 31 -13.59 2.16 -12.94
N LEU A 32 -13.57 0.97 -12.33
CA LEU A 32 -13.79 -0.28 -13.06
C LEU A 32 -15.26 -0.38 -13.54
N PRO A 33 -15.51 -0.97 -14.73
CA PRO A 33 -16.86 -1.29 -15.18
C PRO A 33 -17.59 -2.16 -14.15
N ALA A 34 -18.92 -2.04 -14.04
CA ALA A 34 -19.70 -2.90 -13.14
C ALA A 34 -19.56 -4.39 -13.46
N SER A 35 -19.28 -4.72 -14.72
CA SER A 35 -19.06 -6.08 -15.24
C SER A 35 -17.59 -6.48 -15.31
N HIS A 36 -16.71 -5.81 -14.55
CA HIS A 36 -15.28 -6.12 -14.61
C HIS A 36 -15.00 -7.57 -14.19
N THR A 37 -14.00 -8.19 -14.81
CA THR A 37 -13.60 -9.56 -14.45
C THR A 37 -12.70 -9.55 -13.22
N LYS A 38 -12.54 -10.73 -12.61
CA LYS A 38 -11.56 -10.95 -11.55
C LYS A 38 -10.15 -10.53 -11.97
N GLU A 39 -9.76 -10.80 -13.21
CA GLU A 39 -8.44 -10.46 -13.76
C GLU A 39 -8.24 -8.95 -13.90
N GLU A 40 -9.27 -8.22 -14.33
CA GLU A 40 -9.25 -6.76 -14.41
C GLU A 40 -9.14 -6.12 -13.02
N PHE A 41 -9.87 -6.68 -12.05
CA PHE A 41 -9.74 -6.29 -10.65
C PHE A 41 -8.35 -6.60 -10.10
N GLU A 42 -7.80 -7.78 -10.38
CA GLU A 42 -6.45 -8.17 -9.96
C GLU A 42 -5.37 -7.28 -10.57
N ALA A 43 -5.47 -6.95 -11.86
CA ALA A 43 -4.58 -6.00 -12.53
C ALA A 43 -4.67 -4.60 -11.89
N THR A 44 -5.88 -4.17 -11.53
CA THR A 44 -6.09 -2.91 -10.80
C THR A 44 -5.44 -2.95 -9.41
N MET A 45 -5.62 -4.05 -8.67
CA MET A 45 -5.01 -4.20 -7.35
C MET A 45 -3.49 -4.28 -7.41
N LYS A 46 -2.89 -4.87 -8.45
CA LYS A 46 -1.44 -4.80 -8.70
C LYS A 46 -0.96 -3.35 -8.75
N LEU A 47 -1.65 -2.49 -9.50
CA LEU A 47 -1.29 -1.07 -9.62
C LEU A 47 -1.41 -0.34 -8.27
N VAL A 48 -2.50 -0.60 -7.55
CA VAL A 48 -2.75 -0.02 -6.21
C VAL A 48 -1.66 -0.44 -5.23
N VAL A 49 -1.33 -1.74 -5.17
CA VAL A 49 -0.30 -2.30 -4.30
C VAL A 49 1.08 -1.73 -4.65
N THR A 50 1.43 -1.62 -5.93
CA THR A 50 2.70 -1.03 -6.35
C THR A 50 2.83 0.42 -5.90
N ALA A 51 1.78 1.23 -6.08
CA ALA A 51 1.78 2.63 -5.62
C ALA A 51 1.83 2.75 -4.09
N TRP A 52 1.19 1.83 -3.37
CA TRP A 52 1.27 1.75 -1.91
C TRP A 52 2.70 1.42 -1.46
N ASN A 53 3.29 0.37 -2.01
CA ASN A 53 4.62 -0.12 -1.64
C ASN A 53 5.71 0.88 -1.98
N ALA A 54 5.64 1.55 -3.13
CA ALA A 54 6.64 2.55 -3.51
C ALA A 54 6.84 3.61 -2.42
N VAL A 55 5.75 4.17 -1.92
CA VAL A 55 5.79 5.20 -0.87
C VAL A 55 6.21 4.61 0.49
N VAL A 56 5.81 3.37 0.81
CA VAL A 56 6.22 2.72 2.06
C VAL A 56 7.73 2.46 2.07
N MET A 57 8.27 1.92 0.98
CA MET A 57 9.70 1.63 0.86
C MET A 57 10.52 2.92 0.90
N ASP A 58 10.07 3.97 0.20
CA ASP A 58 10.70 5.29 0.28
C ASP A 58 10.65 5.87 1.70
N SER A 59 9.59 5.60 2.48
CA SER A 59 9.52 6.02 3.88
C SER A 59 10.48 5.27 4.80
N TRP A 60 10.84 4.02 4.47
CA TRP A 60 11.80 3.24 5.23
C TRP A 60 13.23 3.73 5.05
N GLU A 61 13.55 4.23 3.86
CA GLU A 61 14.89 4.73 3.49
C GLU A 61 15.02 6.25 3.58
N ASN A 62 13.95 6.97 3.95
CA ASN A 62 13.84 8.43 3.91
C ASN A 62 14.23 9.01 2.53
N GLY A 63 13.66 8.44 1.47
CA GLY A 63 14.00 8.73 0.08
C GLY A 63 12.79 8.96 -0.83
N SER A 64 13.03 8.87 -2.14
CA SER A 64 12.00 8.96 -3.18
C SER A 64 12.31 8.06 -4.39
N LYS A 65 13.14 7.03 -4.20
CA LYS A 65 13.64 6.18 -5.27
C LYS A 65 12.50 5.42 -5.93
N PHE A 66 11.69 4.72 -5.14
CA PHE A 66 10.64 3.84 -5.66
C PHE A 66 9.49 4.63 -6.29
N GLU A 67 9.14 5.78 -5.72
CA GLU A 67 8.19 6.71 -6.33
C GLU A 67 8.68 7.22 -7.69
N LEU A 68 9.96 7.59 -7.81
CA LEU A 68 10.53 8.06 -9.07
C LEU A 68 10.59 6.93 -10.11
N GLU A 69 10.99 5.72 -9.72
CA GLU A 69 11.00 4.55 -10.59
C GLU A 69 9.58 4.21 -11.09
N LEU A 70 8.59 4.22 -10.20
CA LEU A 70 7.18 4.03 -10.58
C LEU A 70 6.72 5.09 -11.59
N LEU A 71 7.04 6.37 -11.36
CA LEU A 71 6.67 7.43 -12.29
C LEU A 71 7.37 7.31 -13.65
N ALA A 72 8.62 6.86 -13.67
CA ALA A 72 9.38 6.61 -14.90
C ALA A 72 8.78 5.44 -15.70
N LEU A 73 8.42 4.33 -15.06
CA LEU A 73 7.74 3.21 -15.71
C LEU A 73 6.41 3.61 -16.37
N MET A 74 5.77 4.65 -15.85
CA MET A 74 4.50 5.16 -16.35
C MET A 74 4.66 6.28 -17.39
N GLU A 75 5.88 6.62 -17.82
CA GLU A 75 6.13 7.77 -18.70
C GLU A 75 5.30 7.73 -19.99
N THR A 76 5.23 6.55 -20.62
CA THR A 76 4.49 6.31 -21.87
C THR A 76 3.00 6.02 -21.65
N ALA A 77 2.56 5.87 -20.40
CA ALA A 77 1.16 5.61 -20.09
C ALA A 77 0.27 6.82 -20.42
N PRO A 78 -1.05 6.61 -20.66
CA PRO A 78 -1.99 7.70 -20.87
C PRO A 78 -1.96 8.74 -19.73
N LYS A 79 -2.14 10.02 -20.06
CA LYS A 79 -2.06 11.13 -19.10
C LYS A 79 -2.98 10.94 -17.89
N ILE A 80 -4.17 10.37 -18.11
CA ILE A 80 -5.13 10.08 -17.03
C ILE A 80 -4.59 9.04 -16.05
N VAL A 81 -3.95 7.98 -16.53
CA VAL A 81 -3.34 6.93 -15.69
C VAL A 81 -2.19 7.52 -14.87
N LYS A 82 -1.32 8.31 -15.50
CA LYS A 82 -0.24 9.04 -14.80
C LYS A 82 -0.78 9.93 -13.67
N LEU A 83 -1.90 10.62 -13.92
CA LEU A 83 -2.52 11.49 -12.93
C LEU A 83 -3.07 10.68 -11.74
N GLU A 84 -3.70 9.53 -11.99
CA GLU A 84 -4.22 8.66 -10.93
C GLU A 84 -3.08 8.09 -10.05
N ILE A 85 -1.95 7.69 -10.63
CA ILE A 85 -0.78 7.25 -9.85
C ILE A 85 -0.25 8.38 -8.96
N LYS A 86 -0.08 9.59 -9.50
CA LYS A 86 0.32 10.75 -8.69
C LYS A 86 -0.67 11.05 -7.57
N ARG A 87 -1.97 10.87 -7.80
CA ARG A 87 -3.02 11.03 -6.79
C ARG A 87 -2.92 9.96 -5.71
N LEU A 88 -2.67 8.71 -6.07
CA LEU A 88 -2.42 7.62 -5.10
C LEU A 88 -1.19 7.91 -4.24
N ILE A 89 -0.05 8.24 -4.84
CA ILE A 89 1.17 8.60 -4.10
C ILE A 89 0.90 9.73 -3.09
N LYS A 90 0.28 10.83 -3.55
CA LYS A 90 -0.12 11.95 -2.67
C LYS A 90 -1.07 11.48 -1.57
N ARG A 91 -2.03 10.62 -1.88
CA ARG A 91 -2.99 10.08 -0.91
C ARG A 91 -2.30 9.23 0.16
N LYS A 92 -1.31 8.41 -0.20
CA LYS A 92 -0.53 7.62 0.78
C LYS A 92 0.21 8.55 1.75
N LYS A 93 0.90 9.57 1.20
CA LYS A 93 1.67 10.55 1.97
C LYS A 93 0.84 11.48 2.87
N THR A 94 -0.46 11.62 2.60
CA THR A 94 -1.32 12.58 3.34
C THR A 94 -2.32 11.88 4.25
N LYS A 95 -3.04 10.85 3.77
CA LYS A 95 -4.11 10.20 4.52
C LYS A 95 -3.69 8.91 5.22
N PHE A 96 -2.65 8.26 4.71
CA PHE A 96 -2.20 6.94 5.17
C PHE A 96 -0.72 6.97 5.60
N TYR A 97 -0.20 8.15 5.94
CA TYR A 97 1.22 8.35 6.22
C TYR A 97 1.70 7.54 7.43
N ASN A 98 0.81 7.30 8.40
CA ASN A 98 1.07 6.52 9.61
C ASN A 98 1.05 4.99 9.41
N ASP A 99 0.70 4.47 8.23
CA ASP A 99 0.73 3.03 8.00
C ASP A 99 2.09 2.64 7.40
N PRO A 100 2.98 2.00 8.18
CA PRO A 100 4.34 1.68 7.75
C PRO A 100 4.43 0.32 7.04
N ARG A 101 3.31 -0.40 6.90
CA ARG A 101 3.30 -1.76 6.39
C ARG A 101 3.35 -1.76 4.88
N ALA A 102 4.32 -2.46 4.31
CA ALA A 102 4.28 -2.84 2.89
C ALA A 102 3.36 -4.04 2.73
N VAL A 103 2.89 -4.26 1.52
CA VAL A 103 2.26 -5.51 1.10
C VAL A 103 3.35 -6.45 0.62
N ASP A 104 3.41 -7.67 1.16
CA ASP A 104 4.34 -8.71 0.73
C ASP A 104 3.73 -9.51 -0.42
N ASP A 105 2.79 -10.41 -0.10
CA ASP A 105 1.97 -11.12 -1.08
C ASP A 105 0.51 -10.63 -1.05
N PHE A 106 -0.20 -10.81 -2.16
CA PHE A 106 -1.63 -10.54 -2.25
C PHE A 106 -2.35 -11.53 -3.15
N TRP A 107 -3.65 -11.68 -2.93
CA TRP A 107 -4.50 -12.53 -3.75
C TRP A 107 -5.85 -11.89 -4.02
N VAL A 108 -6.41 -12.28 -5.16
CA VAL A 108 -7.81 -12.02 -5.52
C VAL A 108 -8.50 -13.35 -5.70
N ARG A 109 -9.64 -13.53 -5.05
CA ARG A 109 -10.45 -14.76 -5.11
C ARG A 109 -11.89 -14.41 -5.39
N GLU A 110 -12.61 -15.34 -6.01
CA GLU A 110 -14.07 -15.29 -6.06
C GLU A 110 -14.63 -16.09 -4.90
N ASN A 111 -15.63 -15.55 -4.22
CA ASN A 111 -16.35 -16.21 -3.15
C ASN A 111 -17.84 -15.86 -3.24
N ASN A 112 -18.70 -16.84 -3.49
CA ASN A 112 -20.15 -16.66 -3.62
C ASN A 112 -20.56 -15.56 -4.62
N GLY A 113 -19.83 -15.43 -5.73
CA GLY A 113 -20.08 -14.40 -6.75
C GLY A 113 -19.50 -13.02 -6.43
N GLU A 114 -18.79 -12.86 -5.31
CA GLU A 114 -18.08 -11.62 -4.96
C GLU A 114 -16.57 -11.77 -5.17
N ILE A 115 -15.93 -10.71 -5.66
CA ILE A 115 -14.47 -10.62 -5.75
C ILE A 115 -13.92 -10.13 -4.41
N VAL A 116 -13.03 -10.93 -3.81
CA VAL A 116 -12.41 -10.66 -2.51
C VAL A 116 -10.91 -10.43 -2.68
N PHE A 117 -10.41 -9.34 -2.10
CA PHE A 117 -8.98 -9.02 -2.01
C PHE A 117 -8.41 -9.34 -0.63
N GLY A 118 -7.28 -10.04 -0.59
CA GLY A 118 -6.49 -10.22 0.62
C GLY A 118 -5.01 -9.96 0.35
N CYS A 119 -4.27 -9.62 1.41
CA CYS A 119 -2.82 -9.44 1.33
C CYS A 119 -2.15 -9.61 2.68
N GLU A 120 -0.85 -9.88 2.65
CA GLU A 120 0.02 -10.00 3.81
C GLU A 120 0.77 -8.70 4.05
N ALA A 121 0.98 -8.37 5.32
CA ALA A 121 1.72 -7.18 5.73
C ALA A 121 3.17 -7.54 6.03
N ARG A 122 4.10 -6.73 5.52
CA ARG A 122 5.51 -6.75 5.90
C ARG A 122 5.92 -5.41 6.49
N LEU A 123 6.77 -5.47 7.51
CA LEU A 123 7.43 -4.29 8.10
C LEU A 123 8.89 -4.28 7.70
N ASN A 124 9.54 -3.12 7.85
CA ASN A 124 10.99 -3.05 7.78
C ASN A 124 11.57 -3.88 8.93
N VAL A 125 12.22 -5.01 8.61
CA VAL A 125 12.77 -5.96 9.58
C VAL A 125 13.89 -5.36 10.43
N ASP A 126 14.57 -4.31 9.95
CA ASP A 126 15.55 -3.56 10.73
C ASP A 126 14.90 -2.68 11.83
N ASN A 127 13.60 -2.41 11.71
CA ASN A 127 12.80 -1.63 12.65
C ASN A 127 11.64 -2.42 13.29
N ALA A 128 11.55 -3.73 13.04
CA ALA A 128 10.55 -4.56 13.69
C ALA A 128 10.89 -4.65 15.19
N PRO A 129 9.96 -4.39 16.12
CA PRO A 129 10.20 -4.71 17.51
C PRO A 129 10.49 -6.21 17.58
N ALA A 130 11.70 -6.57 18.01
CA ALA A 130 12.08 -7.97 18.19
C ALA A 130 10.95 -8.67 18.96
N SER A 131 10.34 -9.67 18.33
CA SER A 131 9.35 -10.50 19.02
C SER A 131 10.09 -11.20 20.15
N ASN A 132 9.90 -10.73 21.38
CA ASN A 132 10.30 -11.46 22.59
C ASN A 132 9.37 -12.67 22.74
N THR A 133 9.56 -13.68 21.88
CA THR A 133 8.97 -14.99 22.07
C THR A 133 9.91 -15.76 22.98
N LYS A 134 9.75 -15.57 24.29
CA LYS A 134 10.32 -16.51 25.27
C LYS A 134 9.51 -17.80 25.19
N HIS A 135 10.15 -18.87 24.75
CA HIS A 135 9.69 -20.24 25.00
C HIS A 135 9.95 -20.60 26.47
#